data_AF-O67784-F1
#
_entry.id   AF-O67784-F1
#
_cell.length_a   1.000
_cell.length_b   1.000
_cell.length_c   1.000
_cell.angle_alpha   90.00
_cell.angle_beta   90.00
_cell.angle_gamma   90.00
#
_symmetry.space_group_name_H-M   'P 1'
#
loop_
_entity.id
_entity.type
_entity.pdbx_description
1 polymer ?
#
loop_
_entity_poly.entity_id
_entity_poly.type
_entity_poly.pdbx_seq_one_letter_code
_entity_poly.pdbx_strand_id
1 'polypeptide(L)'
;MLKKILSLFKKEEPKTEEKPTEVEEKKEEREEKEEKKVRELTPQELELFKRAMGITPHNYWQWASRTNNFKLLTDGEWVWVEGYEEHIGKQLPLNQARAWSWEFIKNRLKELNL
;
A
#
# COMPACT_ATOMS: atom_id res chain seq x y z
N MET A 1 -14.15 -63.56 44.80
CA MET A 1 -12.83 -63.32 45.40
C MET A 1 -11.67 -63.43 44.38
N LEU A 2 -11.80 -62.97 43.11
CA LEU A 2 -10.67 -63.02 42.13
C LEU A 2 -10.88 -62.26 40.79
N LYS A 3 -11.84 -61.32 40.67
CA LYS A 3 -12.02 -60.52 39.42
C LYS A 3 -11.88 -59.01 39.66
N LYS A 4 -11.02 -58.67 40.62
CA LYS A 4 -10.63 -57.29 41.01
C LYS A 4 -9.30 -56.85 40.35
N ILE A 5 -8.89 -57.54 39.27
CA ILE A 5 -7.53 -57.48 38.68
C ILE A 5 -7.49 -56.82 37.28
N LEU A 6 -8.63 -56.49 36.66
CA LEU A 6 -8.65 -55.74 35.39
C LEU A 6 -8.62 -54.21 35.59
N SER A 7 -7.81 -53.74 36.55
CA SER A 7 -7.67 -52.32 36.92
C SER A 7 -6.38 -51.66 36.43
N LEU A 8 -5.64 -52.24 35.47
CA LEU A 8 -4.28 -51.75 35.12
C LEU A 8 -3.86 -51.89 33.64
N PHE A 9 -4.76 -51.82 32.65
CA PHE A 9 -4.32 -51.91 31.24
C PHE A 9 -5.15 -51.03 30.30
N LYS A 10 -4.45 -50.18 29.53
CA LYS A 10 -4.90 -49.15 28.57
C LYS A 10 -5.33 -47.83 29.21
N LYS A 11 -4.42 -46.92 29.57
CA LYS A 11 -3.41 -46.22 28.74
C LYS A 11 -4.10 -45.33 27.69
N GLU A 12 -4.32 -44.09 28.11
CA GLU A 12 -4.19 -42.83 27.36
C GLU A 12 -4.27 -42.93 25.83
N GLU A 13 -5.38 -42.44 25.26
CA GLU A 13 -5.33 -41.76 23.97
C GLU A 13 -6.13 -40.45 24.07
N PRO A 14 -5.49 -39.29 23.88
CA PRO A 14 -6.15 -38.00 24.02
C PRO A 14 -7.07 -37.77 22.82
N LYS A 15 -8.26 -37.25 23.09
CA LYS A 15 -9.17 -36.71 22.08
C LYS A 15 -8.40 -35.67 21.27
N THR A 16 -8.03 -36.04 20.05
CA THR A 16 -7.39 -35.15 19.09
C THR A 16 -8.47 -34.19 18.60
N GLU A 17 -8.46 -32.98 19.15
CA GLU A 17 -9.15 -31.83 18.57
C GLU A 17 -8.50 -31.55 17.21
N GLU A 18 -9.17 -31.97 16.14
CA GLU A 18 -8.86 -31.53 14.79
C GLU A 18 -9.06 -30.01 14.74
N LYS A 19 -7.96 -29.26 14.80
CA LYS A 19 -7.90 -27.85 14.43
C LYS A 19 -7.88 -27.74 12.90
N PRO A 20 -8.87 -27.12 12.24
CA PRO A 20 -8.71 -26.62 10.90
C PRO A 20 -8.55 -25.09 10.98
N THR A 21 -7.41 -24.58 11.47
CA THR A 21 -7.24 -23.11 11.68
C THR A 21 -5.83 -22.62 11.38
N GLU A 22 -5.23 -23.06 10.27
CA GLU A 22 -3.95 -22.48 9.82
C GLU A 22 -3.90 -22.15 8.30
N VAL A 23 -4.95 -22.54 7.56
CA VAL A 23 -5.06 -22.28 6.10
C VAL A 23 -6.01 -21.10 5.81
N GLU A 24 -6.92 -20.77 6.73
CA GLU A 24 -7.84 -19.62 6.60
C GLU A 24 -7.20 -18.31 7.07
N GLU A 25 -6.36 -18.30 8.11
CA GLU A 25 -5.67 -17.08 8.58
C GLU A 25 -4.70 -16.49 7.54
N LYS A 26 -4.11 -17.33 6.66
CA LYS A 26 -3.27 -16.86 5.55
C LYS A 26 -4.04 -16.33 4.33
N LYS A 27 -5.35 -16.55 4.28
CA LYS A 27 -6.24 -15.97 3.26
C LYS A 27 -6.84 -14.65 3.73
N GLU A 28 -7.22 -14.54 5.00
CA GLU A 28 -7.75 -13.29 5.57
C GLU A 28 -6.68 -12.18 5.69
N GLU A 29 -5.41 -12.50 5.97
CA GLU A 29 -4.31 -11.50 5.91
C GLU A 29 -4.03 -10.97 4.49
N ARG A 30 -4.52 -11.64 3.44
CA ARG A 30 -4.40 -11.16 2.05
C ARG A 30 -5.56 -10.27 1.64
N GLU A 31 -6.72 -10.41 2.26
CA GLU A 31 -7.93 -9.65 1.94
C GLU A 31 -8.02 -8.33 2.74
N GLU A 32 -7.38 -8.17 3.91
CA GLU A 32 -7.29 -6.86 4.58
C GLU A 32 -6.28 -5.86 3.96
N LYS A 33 -5.53 -6.28 2.93
CA LYS A 33 -4.82 -5.34 2.04
C LYS A 33 -5.70 -4.85 0.87
N GLU A 34 -6.93 -5.34 0.75
CA GLU A 34 -7.89 -4.97 -0.28
C GLU A 34 -8.65 -3.69 0.13
N GLU A 35 -8.93 -2.84 -0.85
CA GLU A 35 -9.52 -1.49 -0.72
C GLU A 35 -8.62 -0.34 -0.24
N LYS A 36 -7.30 -0.37 -0.51
CA LYS A 36 -6.65 0.90 -0.88
C LYS A 36 -7.24 1.35 -2.21
N LYS A 37 -8.41 1.99 -2.17
CA LYS A 37 -9.16 2.47 -3.34
C LYS A 37 -8.33 3.54 -4.03
N VAL A 38 -7.53 3.09 -4.99
CA VAL A 38 -6.79 3.94 -5.90
C VAL A 38 -7.80 4.85 -6.58
N ARG A 39 -7.57 6.15 -6.48
CA ARG A 39 -8.41 7.18 -7.09
C ARG A 39 -7.57 8.18 -7.86
N GLU A 40 -8.22 8.82 -8.82
CA GLU A 40 -7.63 9.99 -9.48
C GLU A 40 -7.50 11.16 -8.49
N LEU A 41 -6.50 12.01 -8.74
CA LEU A 41 -6.38 13.28 -8.01
C LEU A 41 -7.55 14.20 -8.39
N THR A 42 -8.22 14.73 -7.38
CA THR A 42 -9.21 15.79 -7.61
C THR A 42 -8.54 17.03 -8.23
N PRO A 43 -9.28 17.92 -8.91
CA PRO A 43 -8.70 19.14 -9.47
C PRO A 43 -7.95 19.99 -8.44
N GLN A 44 -8.45 20.05 -7.20
CA GLN A 44 -7.80 20.76 -6.08
C GLN A 44 -6.48 20.11 -5.67
N GLU A 45 -6.44 18.78 -5.55
CA GLU A 45 -5.21 18.04 -5.23
C GLU A 45 -4.19 18.14 -6.35
N LEU A 46 -4.67 18.19 -7.60
CA LEU A 46 -3.79 18.37 -8.74
C LEU A 46 -3.15 19.77 -8.75
N GLU A 47 -3.91 20.81 -8.42
CA GLU A 47 -3.36 22.16 -8.23
C GLU A 47 -2.37 22.20 -7.07
N LEU A 48 -2.67 21.54 -5.95
CA LEU A 48 -1.76 21.39 -4.81
C LEU A 48 -0.45 20.72 -5.24
N PHE A 49 -0.55 19.61 -5.99
CA PHE A 49 0.60 18.90 -6.54
C PHE A 49 1.43 19.82 -7.44
N LYS A 50 0.79 20.54 -8.37
CA LYS A 50 1.48 21.48 -9.26
C LYS A 50 2.19 22.59 -8.50
N ARG A 51 1.53 23.16 -7.47
CA ARG A 51 2.11 24.18 -6.60
C ARG A 51 3.30 23.63 -5.82
N ALA A 52 3.13 22.51 -5.13
CA ALA A 52 4.18 21.86 -4.35
C ALA A 52 5.41 21.51 -5.21
N MET A 53 5.18 21.10 -6.46
CA MET A 53 6.29 20.76 -7.36
C MET A 53 7.03 21.98 -7.93
N GLY A 54 6.52 23.20 -7.70
CA GLY A 54 7.08 24.43 -8.27
C GLY A 54 6.90 24.48 -9.78
N ILE A 55 5.75 24.02 -10.28
CA ILE A 55 5.47 24.02 -11.72
C ILE A 55 5.11 25.44 -12.15
N THR A 56 5.93 26.01 -13.02
CA THR A 56 5.76 27.32 -13.63
C THR A 56 5.36 27.17 -15.11
N PRO A 57 4.83 28.21 -15.77
CA PRO A 57 4.54 28.15 -17.20
C PRO A 57 5.75 27.73 -18.06
N HIS A 58 6.97 28.07 -17.62
CA HIS A 58 8.20 27.73 -18.32
C HIS A 58 8.53 26.22 -18.30
N ASN A 59 8.28 25.54 -17.18
CA ASN A 59 8.56 24.10 -17.03
C ASN A 59 7.30 23.22 -17.12
N TYR A 60 6.13 23.81 -17.36
CA TYR A 60 4.85 23.11 -17.39
C TYR A 60 4.86 21.92 -18.35
N TRP A 61 5.36 22.11 -19.56
CA TRP A 61 5.41 21.05 -20.59
C TRP A 61 6.33 19.89 -20.18
N GLN A 62 7.42 20.16 -19.46
CA GLN A 62 8.33 19.12 -18.95
C GLN A 62 7.66 18.26 -17.88
N TRP A 63 6.82 18.89 -17.05
CA TRP A 63 6.02 18.20 -16.05
C TRP A 63 4.83 17.47 -16.67
N ALA A 64 4.15 18.07 -17.64
CA ALA A 64 3.06 17.42 -18.38
C ALA A 64 3.57 16.16 -19.09
N SER A 65 4.72 16.23 -19.75
CA SER A 65 5.35 15.06 -20.39
C SER A 65 5.67 13.95 -19.39
N ARG A 66 6.25 14.28 -18.23
CA ARG A 66 6.64 13.28 -17.23
C ARG A 66 5.46 12.70 -16.45
N THR A 67 4.36 13.44 -16.32
CA THR A 67 3.17 13.04 -15.55
C THR A 67 2.06 12.48 -16.42
N ASN A 68 2.37 12.08 -17.67
CA ASN A 68 1.39 11.59 -18.63
C ASN A 68 0.17 12.54 -18.74
N ASN A 69 0.45 13.83 -18.92
CA ASN A 69 -0.53 14.92 -18.91
C ASN A 69 -1.28 15.06 -17.57
N PHE A 70 -0.56 14.97 -16.45
CA PHE A 70 -1.12 15.06 -15.10
C PHE A 70 -2.19 14.01 -14.77
N LYS A 71 -2.10 12.84 -15.41
CA LYS A 71 -2.88 11.67 -15.06
C LYS A 71 -2.21 10.98 -13.87
N LEU A 72 -2.56 11.46 -12.68
CA LEU A 72 -1.99 10.99 -11.43
C LEU A 72 -3.05 10.23 -10.62
N LEU A 73 -2.63 9.11 -10.05
CA LEU A 73 -3.42 8.28 -9.15
C LEU A 73 -2.85 8.38 -7.74
N THR A 74 -3.70 8.14 -6.76
CA THR A 74 -3.31 8.13 -5.35
C THR A 74 -4.07 7.06 -4.56
N ASP A 75 -3.39 6.49 -3.56
CA ASP A 75 -3.94 5.60 -2.53
C ASP A 75 -4.05 6.28 -1.14
N GLY A 76 -3.76 7.59 -1.06
CA GLY A 76 -3.71 8.34 0.21
C GLY A 76 -2.32 8.41 0.86
N GLU A 77 -1.37 7.56 0.46
CA GLU A 77 0.03 7.61 0.92
C GLU A 77 0.98 8.11 -0.18
N TRP A 78 0.76 7.61 -1.40
CA TRP A 78 1.55 7.89 -2.59
C TRP A 78 0.71 8.54 -3.67
N VAL A 79 1.40 9.29 -4.53
CA VAL A 79 0.89 9.84 -5.78
C VAL A 79 1.80 9.33 -6.88
N TRP A 80 1.25 8.66 -7.88
CA TRP A 80 2.02 8.16 -9.03
C TRP A 80 1.33 8.47 -10.34
N VAL A 81 2.10 8.42 -11.42
CA VAL A 81 1.59 8.62 -12.77
C VAL A 81 0.89 7.35 -13.24
N GLU A 82 -0.30 7.47 -13.82
CA GLU A 82 -1.05 6.37 -14.41
C GLU A 82 -0.16 5.62 -15.43
N GLY A 83 -0.06 4.29 -15.26
CA GLY A 83 0.82 3.42 -16.05
C GLY A 83 2.26 3.26 -15.52
N TYR A 84 2.64 3.99 -14.47
CA TYR A 84 3.97 3.91 -13.83
C TYR A 84 3.89 3.46 -12.37
N GLU A 85 2.89 2.67 -12.02
CA GLU A 85 2.71 2.09 -10.68
C GLU A 85 3.90 1.22 -10.25
N GLU A 86 4.59 0.59 -11.20
CA GLU A 86 5.84 -0.14 -10.96
C GLU A 86 7.01 0.71 -10.44
N HIS A 87 6.90 2.04 -10.47
CA HIS A 87 7.92 2.95 -9.95
C HIS A 87 7.70 3.36 -8.49
N ILE A 88 6.57 2.98 -7.88
CA ILE A 88 6.29 3.26 -6.46
C ILE A 88 7.33 2.55 -5.60
N GLY A 89 7.92 3.28 -4.64
CA GLY A 89 8.93 2.76 -3.72
C GLY A 89 10.35 2.57 -4.31
N LYS A 90 10.54 2.75 -5.62
CA LYS A 90 11.89 2.73 -6.23
C LYS A 90 12.59 4.08 -6.03
N GLN A 91 13.86 4.04 -5.63
CA GLN A 91 14.70 5.22 -5.55
C GLN A 91 15.21 5.58 -6.96
N LEU A 92 14.38 6.28 -7.72
CA LEU A 92 14.72 6.81 -9.05
C LEU A 92 15.29 8.23 -8.94
N PRO A 93 16.21 8.63 -9.84
CA PRO A 93 16.63 10.02 -9.93
C PRO A 93 15.42 10.91 -10.27
N LEU A 94 15.42 12.17 -9.81
CA LEU A 94 14.27 13.09 -9.90
C LEU A 94 13.72 13.30 -11.32
N ASN A 95 14.55 13.11 -12.35
CA ASN A 95 14.14 13.16 -13.76
C ASN A 95 13.28 11.95 -14.18
N GLN A 96 13.52 10.79 -13.58
CA GLN A 96 12.83 9.53 -13.84
C GLN A 96 11.75 9.21 -12.81
N ALA A 97 11.73 9.90 -11.68
CA ALA A 97 10.68 9.76 -10.69
C ALA A 97 9.30 9.95 -11.33
N ARG A 98 8.43 8.96 -11.13
CA ARG A 98 7.01 8.93 -11.55
C ARG A 98 6.07 8.67 -10.38
N ALA A 99 6.62 8.59 -9.16
CA ALA A 99 5.88 8.43 -7.94
C ALA A 99 6.50 9.33 -6.85
N TRP A 100 5.66 9.91 -6.01
CA TRP A 100 6.01 10.79 -4.92
C TRP A 100 5.11 10.49 -3.72
N SER A 101 5.66 10.55 -2.51
CA SER A 101 4.83 10.43 -1.30
C SER A 101 4.08 11.74 -1.04
N TRP A 102 2.92 11.65 -0.40
CA TRP A 102 2.20 12.83 0.07
C TRP A 102 3.04 13.66 1.05
N GLU A 103 3.87 13.01 1.86
CA GLU A 103 4.79 13.68 2.78
C GLU A 103 5.83 14.52 2.02
N PHE A 104 6.38 14.01 0.90
CA PHE A 104 7.28 14.79 0.06
C PHE A 104 6.58 16.02 -0.54
N ILE A 105 5.35 15.85 -1.04
CA ILE A 105 4.54 16.94 -1.62
C ILE A 105 4.28 18.02 -0.56
N LYS A 106 3.83 17.62 0.63
CA LYS A 106 3.59 18.54 1.75
C LYS A 106 4.87 19.25 2.20
N ASN A 107 6.00 18.55 2.24
CA ASN A 107 7.28 19.14 2.63
C ASN A 107 7.70 20.25 1.65
N ARG A 108 7.64 19.99 0.33
CA ARG A 108 7.92 21.01 -0.67
C ARG A 108 6.95 22.20 -0.61
N LEU A 109 5.68 21.93 -0.31
CA LEU A 109 4.70 23.01 -0.14
C LEU A 109 5.03 23.90 1.08
N LYS A 110 5.55 23.32 2.17
CA LYS A 110 6.02 24.08 3.33
C LYS A 110 7.23 24.95 2.97
N GLU A 111 8.19 24.41 2.24
CA GLU A 111 9.37 25.16 1.76
C GLU A 111 9.01 26.37 0.88
N LEU A 112 7.93 26.29 0.10
CA LEU A 112 7.46 27.39 -0.75
C LEU A 112 6.67 28.48 -0.01
N ASN A 113 6.16 28.18 1.19
CA ASN A 113 5.40 29.13 2.01
C ASN A 113 6.28 29.84 3.05
N LEU A 114 7.56 29.48 3.13
CA LEU A 114 8.59 30.13 3.94
C LEU A 114 9.30 31.21 3.11
#